data_AF-A0A0W8FWM7-F1
#
_entry.id   AF-A0A0W8FWM7-F1
#
_cell.length_a   1.000
_cell.length_b   1.000
_cell.length_c   1.000
_cell.angle_alpha   90.00
_cell.angle_beta   90.00
_cell.angle_gamma   90.00
#
_symmetry.space_group_name_H-M   'P 1'
#
loop_
_entity.id
_entity.type
_entity.pdbx_description
1 polymer ?
#
loop_
_entity_poly.entity_id
_entity_poly.type
_entity_poly.pdbx_seq_one_letter_code
_entity_poly.pdbx_strand_id
1 'polypeptide(L)' 'MNTEKATCKEVMNHICDNLGEELDSPRCVAIKTHLDSCDSCKKYFTSVETTIQFYKKYNVEVDDNTHKRLLNFLGLED' A
#
# COMPACT_ATOMS: atom_id res chain seq x y z
N MET A 1 17.49 21.56 -19.58
CA MET A 1 16.79 20.33 -19.16
C MET A 1 15.55 20.77 -18.41
N ASN A 2 14.36 20.58 -19.00
CA ASN A 2 13.09 20.87 -18.33
C ASN A 2 12.83 19.74 -17.34
N THR A 3 12.92 20.03 -16.04
CA THR A 3 12.54 19.09 -14.98
C THR A 3 11.01 19.11 -14.86
N GLU A 4 10.35 18.22 -15.61
CA GLU A 4 8.92 17.99 -15.42
C GLU A 4 8.69 17.44 -14.01
N LYS A 5 7.89 18.16 -13.21
CA LYS A 5 7.53 17.73 -11.87
C LYS A 5 6.56 16.56 -11.99
N ALA A 6 6.92 15.41 -11.44
CA ALA A 6 6.03 14.26 -11.35
C ALA A 6 4.71 14.66 -10.67
N THR A 7 3.61 14.25 -11.27
CA THR A 7 2.27 14.44 -10.72
C THR A 7 2.02 13.47 -9.58
N CYS A 8 1.10 13.83 -8.68
CA CYS A 8 0.71 12.97 -7.55
C CYS A 8 0.27 11.56 -8.01
N LYS A 9 -0.32 11.47 -9.21
CA LYS A 9 -0.75 10.20 -9.82
C LYS A 9 0.42 9.32 -10.23
N GLU A 10 1.45 9.90 -10.83
CA GLU A 10 2.66 9.17 -11.24
C GLU A 10 3.48 8.70 -10.04
N VAL A 11 3.47 9.49 -8.97
CA VAL A 11 4.04 9.12 -7.68
C VAL A 11 3.31 7.90 -7.11
N MET A 12 1.98 7.93 -7.09
CA MET A 12 1.17 6.84 -6.52
C MET A 12 1.32 5.53 -7.28
N ASN A 13 1.22 5.57 -8.62
CA ASN A 13 1.37 4.37 -9.45
C ASN A 13 2.74 3.72 -9.24
N HIS A 14 3.81 4.53 -9.19
CA HIS A 14 5.14 3.99 -9.00
C HIS A 14 5.35 3.38 -7.61
N ILE A 15 4.80 3.98 -6.54
CA ILE A 15 4.84 3.39 -5.20
C ILE A 15 4.13 2.02 -5.21
N CYS A 16 2.95 1.92 -5.82
CA CYS A 16 2.23 0.65 -5.96
C CYS A 16 3.04 -0.39 -6.74
N ASP A 17 3.72 0.03 -7.81
CA ASP A 17 4.50 -0.84 -8.69
C ASP A 17 5.85 -1.27 -8.07
N ASN A 18 6.42 -0.49 -7.14
CA ASN A 18 7.80 -0.64 -6.65
C ASN A 18 7.92 -0.93 -5.16
N LEU A 19 6.81 -1.17 -4.46
CA LEU A 19 6.81 -1.78 -3.12
C LEU A 19 7.47 -3.18 -3.08
N GLY A 20 7.98 -3.68 -4.21
CA GLY A 20 8.74 -4.91 -4.35
C GLY A 20 10.26 -4.78 -4.28
N GLU A 21 10.95 -4.03 -5.15
CA GLU A 21 12.36 -4.40 -5.45
C GLU A 21 13.45 -3.31 -5.59
N GLU A 22 13.18 -1.99 -5.71
CA GLU A 22 14.29 -1.00 -5.85
C GLU A 22 14.06 0.35 -5.15
N LEU A 23 14.36 0.40 -3.84
CA LEU A 23 14.15 1.56 -2.95
C LEU A 23 15.17 2.70 -3.12
N ASP A 24 16.26 2.46 -3.84
CA ASP A 24 17.36 3.40 -4.06
C ASP A 24 17.38 3.97 -5.49
N SER A 25 16.40 3.61 -6.32
CA SER A 25 16.28 4.17 -7.65
C SER A 25 16.11 5.71 -7.58
N PRO A 26 16.66 6.48 -8.55
CA PRO A 26 16.53 7.94 -8.57
C PRO A 26 15.08 8.42 -8.46
N ARG A 27 14.15 7.62 -8.98
CA ARG A 27 12.71 7.91 -8.92
C ARG A 27 12.14 7.72 -7.51
N CYS A 28 12.55 6.67 -6.79
CA CYS A 28 12.16 6.48 -5.39
C CYS A 28 12.68 7.62 -4.50
N VAL A 29 13.92 8.06 -4.72
CA VAL A 29 14.50 9.23 -4.02
C VAL A 29 13.73 10.52 -4.32
N ALA A 30 13.37 10.77 -5.58
CA ALA A 30 12.57 11.93 -5.96
C ALA A 30 11.17 11.91 -5.31
N ILE A 31 10.57 10.73 -5.21
CA ILE A 31 9.27 10.52 -4.55
C ILE A 31 9.36 10.78 -3.04
N LYS A 32 10.39 10.24 -2.36
CA LYS A 32 10.66 10.51 -0.94
C LYS A 32 10.81 12.02 -0.71
N THR A 33 11.58 12.70 -1.55
CA THR A 33 11.78 14.15 -1.48
C THR A 33 10.48 14.93 -1.66
N HIS A 34 9.60 14.51 -2.58
CA HIS A 34 8.29 15.14 -2.75
C HIS A 34 7.38 14.89 -1.54
N LEU A 35 7.34 13.67 -1.01
CA LEU A 35 6.58 13.32 0.19
C LEU A 35 7.00 14.16 1.40
N ASP A 36 8.29 14.44 1.56
CA ASP A 36 8.80 15.25 2.67
C ASP A 36 8.46 16.75 2.54
N SER A 37 8.29 17.25 1.31
CA SER A 37 8.06 18.66 1.02
C SER A 37 6.59 19.03 0.74
N CYS A 38 5.70 18.05 0.60
CA CYS A 38 4.30 18.24 0.20
C CYS A 38 3.33 17.73 1.28
N ASP A 39 2.72 18.64 2.03
CA ASP A 39 1.81 18.31 3.15
C ASP A 39 0.61 17.44 2.74
N SER A 40 0.04 17.66 1.56
CA SER A 40 -1.11 16.87 1.09
C SER A 40 -0.71 15.41 0.83
N CYS A 41 0.42 15.19 0.17
CA CYS A 41 0.96 13.86 -0.09
C CYS A 41 1.36 13.16 1.20
N LYS A 42 1.97 13.89 2.15
CA LYS A 42 2.32 13.36 3.47
C LYS A 42 1.09 12.88 4.24
N LYS A 43 0.04 13.69 4.31
CA LYS A 43 -1.23 13.31 4.94
C LYS A 43 -1.86 12.08 4.29
N TYR A 44 -1.86 12.04 2.96
CA TYR A 44 -2.39 10.89 2.22
C TYR A 44 -1.59 9.61 2.50
N PHE A 45 -0.26 9.68 2.46
CA PHE A 45 0.62 8.56 2.80
C PHE A 45 0.34 8.04 4.22
N THR A 46 0.27 8.94 5.20
CA THR A 46 -0.07 8.57 6.59
C THR A 46 -1.46 7.92 6.68
N SER A 47 -2.45 8.39 5.92
CA SER A 47 -3.78 7.77 5.88
C SER A 47 -3.72 6.33 5.37
N VAL A 48 -2.96 6.09 4.30
CA VAL A 48 -2.80 4.73 3.73
C VAL A 48 -2.03 3.84 4.71
N GLU A 49 -0.92 4.31 5.25
CA GLU A 49 -0.12 3.58 6.25
C GLU A 49 -0.97 3.21 7.48
N THR A 50 -1.75 4.17 8.00
CA THR A 50 -2.63 3.95 9.14
C THR A 50 -3.69 2.89 8.84
N THR A 51 -4.29 2.95 7.64
CA THR A 51 -5.29 1.97 7.20
C THR A 51 -4.68 0.56 7.14
N ILE A 52 -3.48 0.41 6.58
CA ILE A 52 -2.76 -0.87 6.56
C ILE A 52 -2.50 -1.38 7.98
N GLN A 53 -2.07 -0.51 8.89
CA GLN A 53 -1.83 -0.88 10.29
C GLN A 53 -3.12 -1.34 10.99
N PHE A 54 -4.26 -0.71 10.71
CA PHE A 54 -5.54 -1.16 11.23
C PHE A 54 -5.89 -2.56 10.73
N TYR A 55 -5.77 -2.84 9.44
CA TYR A 55 -6.04 -4.18 8.92
C TYR A 55 -5.06 -5.24 9.43
N LYS A 56 -3.78 -4.90 9.63
CA LYS A 56 -2.81 -5.83 10.23
C LYS A 56 -3.12 -6.16 11.69
N LYS A 57 -3.67 -5.19 12.42
CA LYS A 57 -4.08 -5.36 13.83
C LYS A 57 -5.51 -5.92 13.97
N TYR A 58 -6.27 -5.93 12.88
CA TYR A 58 -7.62 -6.46 12.84
C TYR A 58 -7.57 -7.98 12.95
N ASN A 59 -7.43 -8.46 14.19
CA ASN A 59 -7.44 -9.88 14.54
C ASN A 59 -8.88 -10.35 14.79
N VAL A 60 -9.72 -10.27 13.76
CA VAL A 60 -11.02 -10.93 13.82
C VAL A 60 -10.81 -12.38 13.47
N GLU A 61 -10.82 -13.22 14.50
CA GLU A 61 -10.92 -14.66 14.35
C GLU A 61 -12.28 -14.98 13.76
N VAL A 62 -12.25 -15.65 12.61
CA VAL A 62 -13.45 -16.18 11.98
C VAL A 62 -13.87 -17.41 12.76
N ASP A 63 -15.16 -17.50 13.12
CA ASP A 63 -15.66 -18.66 13.84
C ASP A 63 -15.48 -19.95 13.00
N ASP A 64 -15.26 -21.07 13.67
CA ASP A 64 -14.99 -22.36 13.02
C ASP A 64 -16.05 -22.76 12.00
N ASN A 65 -17.32 -22.39 12.23
CA ASN A 65 -18.40 -22.72 11.32
C ASN A 65 -18.30 -21.89 10.03
N THR A 66 -17.99 -20.60 10.12
CA THR A 66 -17.71 -19.78 8.94
C THR A 66 -16.48 -20.26 8.19
N HIS A 67 -15.40 -20.66 8.89
CA HIS A 67 -14.22 -21.23 8.26
C HIS A 67 -14.54 -22.53 7.50
N LYS A 68 -15.25 -23.47 8.13
CA LYS A 68 -15.69 -24.73 7.49
C LYS A 68 -16.58 -24.48 6.28
N ARG A 69 -17.55 -23.56 6.38
CA ARG A 69 -18.41 -23.18 5.25
C ARG A 69 -17.62 -22.63 4.07
N LEU A 70 -16.57 -21.85 4.34
CA LEU A 70 -15.70 -21.33 3.29
C LEU A 70 -14.89 -22.44 2.63
N LEU A 71 -14.29 -23.35 3.40
CA LEU A 71 -13.57 -24.50 2.86
C LEU A 71 -14.47 -25.39 2.00
N ASN A 72 -15.68 -25.67 2.46
CA ASN A 72 -16.70 -26.40 1.69
C ASN A 72 -17.02 -25.70 0.37
N PHE A 73 -17.31 -24.40 0.41
CA PHE A 73 -17.64 -23.62 -0.77
C PHE A 73 -16.51 -23.60 -1.81
N LEU A 74 -15.26 -23.59 -1.36
CA LEU A 74 -14.09 -23.62 -2.22
C LEU A 74 -13.69 -25.04 -2.67
N GLY A 75 -14.35 -26.09 -2.16
CA GLY A 75 -14.00 -27.49 -2.45
C GLY A 75 -12.64 -27.90 -1.89
N LEU A 76 -12.25 -27.29 -0.76
CA LEU A 76 -10.97 -27.51 -0.07
C LEU A 76 -11.15 -28.24 1.26
N GLU A 77 -12.24 -29.00 1.42
CA GLU A 77 -12.37 -29.91 2.57
C GLU A 77 -11.39 -31.07 2.41
N ASP A 78 -10.52 -31.28 3.42
CA ASP A 78 -9.73 -32.52 3.59
C ASP A 78 -10.63 -33.68 4.06
#